data_AF-A0A934GUG5-F1
#
_entry.id   AF-A0A934GUG5-F1
#
_cell.length_a   1.000
_cell.length_b   1.000
_cell.length_c   1.000
_cell.angle_alpha   90.00
_cell.angle_beta   90.00
_cell.angle_gamma   90.00
#
_symmetry.space_group_name_H-M   'P 1'
#
loop_
_entity.id
_entity.type
_entity.pdbx_description
1 polymer ?
#
loop_
_entity_poly.entity_id
_entity_poly.type
_entity_poly.pdbx_seq_one_letter_code
_entity_poly.pdbx_strand_id
1 'polypeptide(L)' 'MAKSSVEQGTIVFRKWDENTGLTETIKEFATLEDLFRLCLEARDPLLVDRVQIRGTDASGESRKLTLVFQSITISEGKV' A
#
# COMPACT_ATOMS: atom_id res chain seq x y z
N MET A 1 21.58 12.38 18.10
CA MET A 1 20.98 11.24 17.38
C MET A 1 19.96 11.80 16.42
N ALA A 2 19.98 11.42 15.15
CA ALA A 2 18.94 11.86 14.21
C ALA A 2 17.61 11.21 14.62
N LYS A 3 16.51 11.96 14.52
CA LYS A 3 15.17 11.41 14.77
C LYS A 3 14.70 10.72 13.50
N SER A 4 14.16 9.51 13.61
CA SER A 4 13.51 8.87 12.47
C SER A 4 12.36 9.74 11.95
N SER A 5 12.17 9.75 10.64
CA SER A 5 11.15 10.57 10.00
C SER A 5 10.48 9.84 8.85
N VAL A 6 9.23 10.19 8.60
CA VAL A 6 8.49 9.79 7.39
C VAL A 6 8.54 10.96 6.43
N GLU A 7 8.96 10.69 5.20
CA GLU A 7 9.10 11.71 4.14
C GLU A 7 7.95 11.61 3.14
N GLN A 8 7.50 10.40 2.82
CA GLN A 8 6.45 10.18 1.82
C GLN A 8 5.70 8.88 2.03
N GLY A 9 4.37 8.93 1.93
CA GLY A 9 3.48 7.77 1.89
C GLY A 9 2.82 7.63 0.51
N THR A 10 2.85 6.43 -0.06
CA THR A 10 2.07 6.12 -1.27
C THR A 10 1.27 4.83 -1.11
N ILE A 11 0.06 4.81 -1.63
CA ILE A 11 -0.78 3.62 -1.78
C ILE A 11 -0.84 3.26 -3.27
N VAL A 12 -0.72 1.98 -3.57
CA VAL A 12 -0.85 1.45 -4.91
C VAL A 12 -2.12 0.64 -5.00
N PHE A 13 -2.95 1.00 -5.97
CA PHE A 13 -4.12 0.24 -6.37
C PHE A 13 -3.81 -0.53 -7.63
N ARG A 14 -4.41 -1.70 -7.75
CA ARG A 14 -4.40 -2.49 -8.98
C ARG A 14 -5.82 -2.62 -9.52
N LYS A 15 -5.93 -2.56 -10.84
CA LYS A 15 -7.16 -2.85 -11.58
C LYS A 15 -6.82 -3.88 -12.65
N TRP A 16 -7.59 -4.96 -12.71
CA TRP A 16 -7.61 -5.84 -13.87
C TRP A 16 -8.68 -5.39 -14.85
N ASP A 17 -8.31 -5.28 -16.12
CA ASP A 17 -9.21 -4.93 -17.22
C ASP A 17 -8.95 -5.90 -18.37
N GLU A 18 -9.99 -6.45 -18.99
CA GLU A 18 -9.83 -7.44 -20.05
C GLU A 18 -9.12 -6.89 -21.31
N ASN A 19 -9.20 -5.57 -21.55
CA ASN A 19 -8.60 -4.94 -22.72
C ASN A 19 -7.19 -4.42 -22.46
N THR A 20 -6.93 -3.90 -21.25
CA THR A 20 -5.63 -3.28 -20.90
C THR A 20 -4.76 -4.15 -19.98
N GLY A 21 -5.27 -5.29 -19.52
CA GLY A 21 -4.59 -6.13 -18.54
C GLY A 21 -4.51 -5.50 -17.15
N LEU A 22 -3.48 -5.86 -16.39
CA LEU A 22 -3.23 -5.30 -15.06
C LEU A 22 -2.70 -3.87 -15.16
N THR A 23 -3.39 -2.93 -14.53
CA THR A 23 -2.97 -1.53 -14.43
C THR A 23 -2.76 -1.13 -12.97
N GLU A 24 -1.76 -0.29 -12.72
CA GLU A 24 -1.48 0.26 -11.39
C GLU A 24 -1.85 1.75 -11.33
N THR A 25 -2.45 2.17 -10.23
CA THR A 25 -2.67 3.58 -9.90
C THR A 25 -2.00 3.89 -8.58
N ILE A 26 -1.15 4.91 -8.55
CA ILE A 26 -0.42 5.34 -7.35
C ILE A 26 -1.05 6.63 -6.83
N LYS A 27 -1.34 6.68 -5.53
CA LYS A 27 -1.77 7.91 -4.84
C LYS A 27 -0.88 8.19 -3.65
N GLU A 28 -0.65 9.47 -3.36
CA GLU A 28 0.06 9.91 -2.17
C GLU A 28 -0.90 10.07 -0.99
N PHE A 29 -0.39 9.89 0.22
CA PHE A 29 -1.09 10.22 1.46
C PHE A 29 -0.12 10.88 2.45
N ALA A 30 -0.62 11.83 3.25
CA ALA A 30 0.17 12.52 4.26
C ALA A 30 -0.08 11.98 5.67
N THR A 31 -1.30 11.49 5.93
CA THR A 31 -1.71 11.00 7.25
C THR A 31 -2.24 9.57 7.17
N LEU A 32 -2.31 8.88 8.32
CA LEU A 32 -2.98 7.58 8.39
C LEU A 32 -4.48 7.69 8.09
N GLU A 33 -5.10 8.82 8.42
CA GLU A 33 -6.50 9.08 8.09
C GLU A 33 -6.72 9.20 6.59
N ASP A 34 -5.81 9.87 5.86
CA ASP A 34 -5.82 9.90 4.40
C ASP A 34 -5.66 8.50 3.81
N LEU A 35 -4.73 7.71 4.36
CA LEU A 35 -4.54 6.32 3.94
C LEU A 35 -5.82 5.50 4.15
N PHE A 36 -6.43 5.58 5.33
CA PHE A 36 -7.64 4.81 5.63
C PHE A 36 -8.81 5.23 4.76
N ARG A 37 -8.98 6.54 4.52
CA ARG A 37 -9.98 7.05 3.58
C ARG A 37 -9.75 6.49 2.17
N LEU A 38 -8.52 6.52 1.67
CA LEU A 38 -8.16 5.94 0.36
C LEU A 38 -8.46 4.44 0.28
N CYS A 39 -8.25 3.69 1.37
CA CYS A 39 -8.59 2.27 1.44
C CYS A 39 -10.11 2.03 1.46
N LEU A 40 -10.88 2.84 2.21
CA LEU A 40 -12.32 2.68 2.35
C LEU A 40 -13.11 3.19 1.14
N GLU A 41 -12.59 4.20 0.43
CA GLU A 41 -13.16 4.71 -0.82
C GLU A 41 -12.80 3.84 -2.03
N ALA A 42 -11.85 2.91 -1.88
CA ALA A 42 -11.50 1.97 -2.93
C ALA A 42 -12.73 1.14 -3.32
N ARG A 43 -13.18 1.28 -4.56
CA ARG A 43 -14.29 0.51 -5.13
C ARG A 43 -13.77 -0.36 -6.25
N ASP A 44 -14.44 -1.48 -6.46
CA ASP A 44 -14.27 -2.30 -7.65
C ASP A 44 -14.28 -1.40 -8.91
N PRO A 45 -13.28 -1.49 -9.81
CA PRO A 45 -12.25 -2.53 -9.89
C PRO A 45 -10.89 -2.17 -9.26
N LEU A 46 -10.78 -1.08 -8.51
CA LEU A 46 -9.54 -0.67 -7.84
C LEU A 46 -9.39 -1.41 -6.50
N LEU A 47 -8.51 -2.40 -6.47
CA LEU A 47 -8.14 -3.11 -5.25
C LEU A 47 -6.85 -2.54 -4.69
N VAL A 48 -6.80 -2.37 -3.36
CA VAL A 48 -5.55 -2.01 -2.68
C VAL A 48 -4.55 -3.16 -2.83
N ASP A 49 -3.35 -2.85 -3.32
CA ASP A 49 -2.27 -3.83 -3.51
C ASP A 49 -1.21 -3.70 -2.40
N ARG A 50 -0.64 -2.50 -2.25
CA ARG A 50 0.44 -2.23 -1.30
C ARG A 50 0.48 -0.77 -0.84
N VAL A 51 1.03 -0.56 0.34
CA VAL A 51 1.38 0.75 0.90
C VAL A 51 2.89 0.85 1.01
N GLN A 52 3.47 1.97 0.56
CA GLN A 52 4.89 2.24 0.65
C GLN A 52 5.12 3.50 1.49
N ILE A 53 6.06 3.42 2.42
CA ILE A 53 6.47 4.54 3.27
C ILE A 53 7.97 4.72 3.09
N ARG A 54 8.39 5.92 2.69
CA ARG A 54 9.79 6.34 2.61
C ARG A 54 10.13 7.27 3.76
N GLY A 55 11.35 7.15 4.26
CA GLY A 55 11.83 7.98 5.35
C GLY A 55 13.27 7.68 5.72
N THR A 56 13.68 8.15 6.90
CA THR A 56 15.02 7.96 7.45
C THR A 56 14.98 7.26 8.80
N ASP A 57 15.98 6.42 9.09
CA ASP A 57 16.16 5.82 10.41
C ASP A 57 16.96 6.73 11.37
N ALA A 58 17.24 6.24 12.58
CA ALA A 58 17.95 6.99 13.61
C ALA A 58 19.42 7.33 13.26
N SER A 59 19.98 6.64 12.26
CA SER A 59 21.31 6.90 11.70
C SER A 59 21.27 7.90 10.54
N GLY A 60 20.08 8.33 10.12
CA GLY A 60 19.90 9.20 8.94
C GLY A 60 19.88 8.42 7.62
N GLU A 61 19.89 7.10 7.65
CA GLU A 61 19.89 6.27 6.45
C GLU A 61 18.48 6.18 5.86
N SER A 62 18.39 6.29 4.53
CA SER A 62 17.10 6.14 3.83
C SER A 62 16.56 4.71 3.98
N ARG A 63 15.26 4.62 4.25
CA ARG A 63 14.51 3.38 4.41
C ARG A 63 13.22 3.44 3.60
N LYS A 64 12.81 2.26 3.13
CA LYS A 64 11.52 2.03 2.49
C LYS A 64 10.82 0.88 3.20
N LEU A 65 9.68 1.16 3.81
CA LEU A 65 8.76 0.14 4.33
C LEU A 65 7.70 -0.15 3.27
N THR A 66 7.45 -1.43 2.99
CA THR A 66 6.37 -1.86 2.09
C THR A 66 5.44 -2.77 2.86
N LEU A 67 4.18 -2.38 2.99
CA LEU A 67 3.10 -3.16 3.57
C LEU A 67 2.28 -3.74 2.41
N VAL A 68 2.19 -5.06 2.32
CA VAL A 68 1.47 -5.75 1.25
C VAL A 68 0.22 -6.42 1.80
N PHE A 69 -0.87 -6.38 1.03
CA PHE A 69 -2.06 -7.14 1.36
C PHE A 69 -1.92 -8.57 0.84
N GLN A 70 -1.91 -9.54 1.75
CA GLN A 70 -1.88 -10.96 1.39
C GLN A 70 -3.25 -11.59 1.67
N SER A 71 -4.01 -11.86 0.60
CA SER A 71 -5.22 -12.67 0.69
C SER A 71 -4.81 -14.15 0.64
N ILE A 72 -4.88 -14.83 1.78
CA ILE A 72 -4.72 -16.29 1.83
C ILE A 72 -6.08 -16.95 1.71
N THR A 73 -6.27 -17.77 0.67
CA THR A 73 -7.42 -18.67 0.60
C THR A 73 -7.16 -19.83 1.55
N ILE A 74 -7.84 -19.85 2.69
CA ILE A 74 -7.82 -21.01 3.59
C ILE A 74 -8.78 -22.03 2.97
N SER A 75 -8.24 -23.04 2.29
CA SER A 75 -9.03 -24.22 1.96
C SER A 75 -9.20 -25.02 3.25
N GLU A 76 -10.40 -25.00 3.83
CA GLU A 76 -10.75 -25.99 4.85
C GLU A 76 -10.72 -27.38 4.20
N GLY A 77 -9.62 -28.09 4.38
CA GLY A 77 -9.54 -29.50 4.01
C GLY A 77 -10.57 -30.25 4.84
N LYS A 78 -11.62 -30.76 4.18
CA LYS A 78 -12.48 -31.78 4.79
C LYS A 78 -11.63 -33.03 5.00
N VAL A 79 -11.33 -33.32 6.26
CA VAL A 79 -10.89 -34.66 6.71
C VAL A 79 -12.08 -35.59 6.68
#